data_AF-A0A2N0HSS9-F1
#
_entry.id   AF-A0A2N0HSS9-F1
#
_cell.length_a   1.000
_cell.length_b   1.000
_cell.length_c   1.000
_cell.angle_alpha   90.00
_cell.angle_beta   90.00
_cell.angle_gamma   90.00
#
_symmetry.space_group_name_H-M   'P 1'
#
loop_
_entity.id
_entity.type
_entity.pdbx_description
1 polymer ?
#
loop_
_entity_poly.entity_id
_entity_poly.type
_entity_poly.pdbx_seq_one_letter_code
_entity_poly.pdbx_strand_id
1 'polypeptide(L)'
;MLLPSSFSRTGTFLPNIMFGLAAPGEAYQNAVERSFSGGPWVIIEYIRIILAPLLALSFPFVVATWQKRTTNEKLCCAFIILFNISMYISMGTNKTIVDTVLLVPWLMALAIASRHLILNKKQKTILALASLTAMFGAFIFFGYGQTQRSGGVASGRTFGPPIFIEPDPDNWMTYAMPEQYQIYVESLLRYLCQGYYALSRAMLLDFESTFGVGNSIFLSRAATSLTGMVELGTHTYPARLEAAEGWGELTLWHSIYTWIASDVGFAGTLLIVFFIGRYLAMSWIYAILYTDKLSILLFTYLTIMLLYFPANNQLMQNGESCMGFLLTLFLWLLFTGPLMKEIKKIRKMQILKRQKKIPRLPKI
;
A
#
# COMPACT_ATOMS: atom_id res chain seq x y z
N MET A 1 12.04 -11.93 13.39
CA MET A 1 12.04 -12.01 11.91
C MET A 1 13.00 -11.06 11.20
N LEU A 2 13.57 -10.02 11.84
CA LEU A 2 14.42 -9.03 11.16
C LEU A 2 15.64 -9.64 10.45
N LEU A 3 16.54 -10.32 11.18
CA LEU A 3 17.78 -10.87 10.60
C LEU A 3 17.54 -11.91 9.49
N PRO A 4 16.66 -12.93 9.66
CA PRO A 4 16.39 -13.87 8.58
C PRO A 4 15.78 -13.21 7.33
N SER A 5 14.99 -12.14 7.51
CA SER A 5 14.39 -11.42 6.39
C SER A 5 15.41 -10.55 5.67
N SER A 6 16.33 -9.92 6.40
CA SER A 6 17.46 -9.22 5.80
C SER A 6 18.26 -10.20 4.96
N PHE A 7 18.62 -11.36 5.50
CA PHE A 7 19.38 -12.35 4.73
C PHE A 7 18.64 -12.81 3.48
N SER A 8 17.36 -13.16 3.62
CA SER A 8 16.48 -13.56 2.49
C SER A 8 16.44 -12.51 1.38
N ARG A 9 16.32 -11.23 1.73
CA ARG A 9 16.07 -10.15 0.76
C ARG A 9 17.34 -9.43 0.28
N THR A 10 18.33 -9.24 1.16
CA THR A 10 19.59 -8.50 0.89
C THR A 10 20.80 -9.42 0.73
N GLY A 11 20.72 -10.70 1.09
CA GLY A 11 21.84 -11.64 1.08
C GLY A 11 22.78 -11.48 2.28
N THR A 12 22.45 -10.58 3.21
CA THR A 12 23.25 -10.28 4.39
C THR A 12 22.36 -10.15 5.62
N PHE A 13 22.82 -10.61 6.79
CA PHE A 13 22.04 -10.49 8.03
C PHE A 13 21.86 -9.04 8.49
N LEU A 14 22.85 -8.19 8.20
CA LEU A 14 22.80 -6.75 8.41
C LEU A 14 22.67 -6.05 7.03
N PRO A 15 21.69 -5.16 6.85
CA PRO A 15 21.53 -4.44 5.59
C PRO A 15 22.78 -3.63 5.22
N ASN A 16 23.24 -3.74 3.96
CA ASN A 16 24.34 -2.93 3.45
C ASN A 16 23.81 -1.57 2.94
N ILE A 17 23.57 -0.67 3.89
CA ILE A 17 22.99 0.66 3.62
C ILE A 17 23.93 1.49 2.72
N MET A 18 25.25 1.37 2.91
CA MET A 18 26.23 2.14 2.13
C MET A 18 26.17 1.77 0.65
N PHE A 19 26.08 0.47 0.33
CA PHE A 19 25.89 0.02 -1.05
C PHE A 19 24.54 0.50 -1.62
N GLY A 20 23.45 0.37 -0.85
CA GLY A 20 22.13 0.82 -1.26
C GLY A 20 22.01 2.33 -1.50
N LEU A 21 22.80 3.16 -0.82
CA LEU A 21 22.86 4.60 -1.03
C LEU A 21 23.80 4.99 -2.18
N ALA A 22 24.92 4.29 -2.34
CA ALA A 22 25.91 4.59 -3.37
C ALA A 22 25.49 4.10 -4.78
N ALA A 23 24.83 2.94 -4.84
CA ALA A 23 24.40 2.30 -6.07
C ALA A 23 22.98 1.69 -5.96
N PRO A 24 21.93 2.49 -5.68
CA PRO A 24 20.56 1.99 -5.55
C PRO A 24 20.05 1.21 -6.77
N GLY A 25 20.47 1.57 -7.98
CA GLY A 25 20.09 0.86 -9.21
C GLY A 25 20.61 -0.58 -9.25
N GLU A 26 21.89 -0.78 -8.91
CA GLU A 26 22.52 -2.11 -8.84
C GLU A 26 21.95 -2.93 -7.68
N ALA A 27 21.76 -2.31 -6.52
CA ALA A 27 21.12 -2.94 -5.37
C ALA A 27 19.72 -3.47 -5.70
N TYR A 28 18.95 -2.73 -6.49
CA TYR A 28 17.66 -3.15 -7.00
C TYR A 28 17.75 -4.38 -7.89
N GLN A 29 18.67 -4.40 -8.86
CA GLN A 29 18.84 -5.57 -9.75
C GLN A 29 19.24 -6.82 -8.96
N ASN A 30 20.20 -6.70 -8.04
CA ASN A 30 20.61 -7.80 -7.17
C ASN A 30 19.44 -8.36 -6.33
N ALA A 31 18.54 -7.49 -5.85
CA ALA A 31 17.35 -7.91 -5.11
C ALA A 31 16.32 -8.62 -6.01
N VAL A 32 16.16 -8.15 -7.25
CA VAL A 32 15.28 -8.77 -8.26
C VAL A 32 15.79 -10.15 -8.66
N GLU A 33 17.07 -10.27 -9.02
CA GLU A 33 17.71 -11.54 -9.38
C GLU A 33 17.60 -12.58 -8.25
N ARG A 34 17.80 -12.16 -7.00
CA ARG A 34 17.62 -13.04 -5.83
C ARG A 34 16.18 -13.50 -5.68
N SER A 35 15.22 -12.61 -5.91
CA SER A 35 13.79 -12.95 -5.85
C SER A 35 13.40 -13.96 -6.94
N PHE A 36 14.00 -13.88 -8.13
CA PHE A 36 13.76 -14.80 -9.24
C PHE A 36 14.47 -16.15 -9.10
N SER A 37 15.74 -16.14 -8.71
CA SER A 37 16.55 -17.36 -8.53
C SER A 37 16.08 -18.22 -7.35
N GLY A 38 15.42 -17.61 -6.37
CA GLY A 38 14.95 -18.30 -5.18
C GLY A 38 16.11 -18.79 -4.30
N GLY A 39 15.83 -19.77 -3.44
CA GLY A 39 16.82 -20.37 -2.57
C GLY A 39 16.25 -20.97 -1.29
N PRO A 40 17.08 -21.59 -0.44
CA PRO A 40 16.63 -22.23 0.80
C PRO A 40 15.96 -21.24 1.77
N TRP A 41 16.25 -19.95 1.64
CA TRP A 41 15.70 -18.89 2.49
C TRP A 41 14.29 -18.43 2.11
N VAL A 42 13.73 -18.93 1.00
CA VAL A 42 12.33 -18.68 0.62
C VAL A 42 11.35 -19.12 1.72
N ILE A 43 11.72 -20.12 2.53
CA ILE A 43 10.91 -20.53 3.69
C ILE A 43 10.67 -19.38 4.69
N ILE A 44 11.61 -18.43 4.80
CA ILE A 44 11.44 -17.25 5.63
C ILE A 44 10.31 -16.37 5.09
N GLU A 45 10.20 -16.21 3.78
CA GLU A 45 9.09 -15.45 3.17
C GLU A 45 7.75 -16.14 3.43
N TYR A 46 7.67 -17.48 3.35
CA TYR A 46 6.44 -18.21 3.72
C TYR A 46 6.08 -18.06 5.20
N ILE A 47 7.05 -18.09 6.11
CA ILE A 47 6.81 -17.81 7.53
C ILE A 47 6.30 -16.37 7.70
N ARG A 48 6.86 -15.40 6.98
CA ARG A 48 6.38 -14.01 7.00
C ARG A 48 4.95 -13.90 6.48
N ILE A 49 4.57 -14.63 5.44
CA ILE A 49 3.19 -14.67 4.91
C ILE A 49 2.21 -15.11 6.01
N ILE A 50 2.53 -16.18 6.74
CA ILE A 50 1.69 -16.69 7.84
C ILE A 50 1.61 -15.67 8.99
N LEU A 51 2.75 -15.06 9.33
CA LEU A 51 2.84 -14.09 10.42
C LEU A 51 2.46 -12.66 10.01
N ALA A 52 2.04 -12.43 8.76
CA ALA A 52 1.91 -11.09 8.19
C ALA A 52 1.02 -10.14 9.03
N PRO A 53 -0.17 -10.56 9.52
CA PRO A 53 -0.98 -9.68 10.38
C PRO A 53 -0.25 -9.24 11.65
N LEU A 54 0.52 -10.13 12.27
CA LEU A 54 1.26 -9.83 13.50
C LEU A 54 2.45 -8.90 13.23
N LEU A 55 3.20 -9.17 12.16
CA LEU A 55 4.34 -8.35 11.75
C LEU A 55 3.88 -6.93 11.39
N ALA A 56 2.81 -6.82 10.60
CA ALA A 56 2.26 -5.54 10.15
C ALA A 56 1.57 -4.74 11.25
N LEU A 57 1.09 -5.35 12.34
CA LEU A 57 0.43 -4.65 13.45
C LEU A 57 1.38 -3.76 14.26
N SER A 58 2.65 -4.16 14.39
CA SER A 58 3.60 -3.55 15.31
C SER A 58 3.75 -2.04 15.10
N PHE A 59 4.02 -1.62 13.87
CA PHE A 59 4.19 -0.23 13.47
C PHE A 59 2.93 0.63 13.68
N PRO A 60 1.78 0.36 13.03
CA PRO A 60 0.62 1.23 13.11
C PRO A 60 0.02 1.30 14.51
N PHE A 61 0.04 0.19 15.27
CA PHE A 61 -0.50 0.18 16.62
C PHE A 61 0.34 1.01 17.60
N VAL A 62 1.68 0.90 17.55
CA VAL A 62 2.57 1.66 18.43
C VAL A 62 2.50 3.15 18.09
N VAL A 63 2.49 3.53 16.81
CA VAL A 63 2.36 4.93 16.40
C VAL A 63 1.01 5.51 16.82
N ALA A 64 -0.09 4.80 16.56
CA ALA A 64 -1.44 5.27 16.90
C ALA A 64 -1.68 5.41 18.42
N THR A 65 -0.91 4.68 19.24
CA THR A 65 -1.03 4.68 20.71
C THR A 65 0.22 5.20 21.42
N TRP A 66 1.06 5.97 20.72
CA TRP A 66 2.42 6.33 21.16
C TRP A 66 2.52 6.85 22.60
N GLN A 67 1.64 7.76 23.03
CA GLN A 67 1.74 8.31 24.40
C GLN A 67 1.51 7.27 25.50
N LYS A 68 0.76 6.20 25.22
CA LYS A 68 0.44 5.14 26.18
C LYS A 68 1.48 4.02 26.25
N ARG A 69 2.50 4.07 25.39
CA ARG A 69 3.54 3.04 25.30
C ARG A 69 4.71 3.35 26.23
N THR A 70 5.27 2.29 26.79
CA THR A 70 6.54 2.34 27.54
C THR A 70 7.68 2.78 26.63
N THR A 71 8.77 3.29 27.22
CA THR A 71 9.96 3.66 26.47
C THR A 71 10.55 2.47 25.71
N ASN A 72 10.51 1.27 26.29
CA ASN A 72 11.01 0.06 25.65
C ASN A 72 10.19 -0.31 24.40
N GLU A 73 8.85 -0.28 24.48
CA GLU A 73 7.99 -0.51 23.31
C GLU A 73 8.28 0.50 22.19
N LYS A 74 8.48 1.78 22.54
CA LYS A 74 8.83 2.85 21.60
C LYS A 74 10.17 2.61 20.92
N LEU A 75 11.20 2.27 21.70
CA LEU A 75 12.55 1.97 21.21
C LEU A 75 12.55 0.73 20.32
N CYS A 76 11.87 -0.35 20.72
CA CYS A 76 11.74 -1.55 19.90
C CYS A 76 11.02 -1.25 18.58
N CYS A 77 9.93 -0.47 18.61
CA CYS A 77 9.23 -0.08 17.39
C CYS A 77 10.11 0.79 16.48
N ALA A 78 10.81 1.79 17.04
CA ALA A 78 11.73 2.62 16.29
C ALA A 78 12.84 1.78 15.63
N PHE A 79 13.43 0.84 16.38
CA PHE A 79 14.42 -0.10 15.86
C PHE A 79 13.87 -0.96 14.72
N ILE A 80 12.66 -1.52 14.86
CA ILE A 80 12.01 -2.31 13.80
C ILE A 80 11.79 -1.48 12.54
N ILE A 81 11.27 -0.25 12.67
CA ILE A 81 11.05 0.65 11.53
C ILE A 81 12.39 0.98 10.84
N LEU A 82 13.38 1.41 11.63
CA LEU A 82 14.70 1.75 11.10
C LEU A 82 15.35 0.57 10.41
N PHE A 83 15.30 -0.64 11.00
CA PHE A 83 15.84 -1.84 10.39
C PHE A 83 15.14 -2.18 9.06
N ASN A 84 13.81 -2.07 8.99
CA ASN A 84 13.09 -2.29 7.74
C ASN A 84 13.44 -1.23 6.69
N ILE A 85 13.54 0.05 7.07
CA ILE A 85 13.99 1.11 6.15
C ILE A 85 15.40 0.80 5.64
N SER A 86 16.34 0.45 6.52
CA SER A 86 17.71 0.05 6.15
C SER A 86 17.75 -1.13 5.19
N MET A 87 16.91 -2.14 5.41
CA MET A 87 16.77 -3.30 4.52
C MET A 87 16.31 -2.87 3.12
N TYR A 88 15.29 -2.01 3.02
CA TYR A 88 14.77 -1.55 1.73
C TYR A 88 15.74 -0.61 1.00
N ILE A 89 16.48 0.23 1.72
CA ILE A 89 17.61 1.01 1.16
C ILE A 89 18.66 0.05 0.59
N SER A 90 19.06 -0.97 1.35
CA SER A 90 20.03 -1.98 0.90
C SER A 90 19.54 -2.79 -0.30
N MET A 91 18.22 -2.86 -0.55
CA MET A 91 17.62 -3.48 -1.73
C MET A 91 17.45 -2.49 -2.90
N GLY A 92 17.77 -1.20 -2.74
CA GLY A 92 17.47 -0.19 -3.77
C GLY A 92 15.97 0.00 -4.02
N THR A 93 15.12 -0.32 -3.04
CA THR A 93 13.65 -0.29 -3.19
C THR A 93 13.04 0.85 -2.39
N ASN A 94 12.19 1.65 -3.02
CA ASN A 94 11.58 2.83 -2.40
C ASN A 94 10.32 2.53 -1.59
N LYS A 95 9.74 1.33 -1.75
CA LYS A 95 8.39 1.00 -1.27
C LYS A 95 8.20 1.28 0.23
N THR A 96 9.00 0.70 1.11
CA THR A 96 8.81 0.88 2.56
C THR A 96 9.09 2.30 3.03
N ILE A 97 10.00 3.02 2.38
CA ILE A 97 10.27 4.43 2.68
C ILE A 97 9.01 5.26 2.37
N VAL A 98 8.48 5.10 1.17
CA VAL A 98 7.26 5.79 0.71
C VAL A 98 6.06 5.39 1.57
N ASP A 99 5.84 4.10 1.82
CA ASP A 99 4.75 3.59 2.65
C ASP A 99 4.82 4.19 4.07
N THR A 100 6.02 4.26 4.67
CA THR A 100 6.21 4.84 6.01
C THR A 100 5.90 6.33 6.03
N VAL A 101 6.49 7.08 5.10
CA VAL A 101 6.34 8.54 5.01
C VAL A 101 4.88 8.92 4.75
N LEU A 102 4.18 8.18 3.90
CA LEU A 102 2.77 8.42 3.62
C LEU A 102 1.86 8.00 4.78
N LEU A 103 2.15 6.88 5.47
CA LEU A 103 1.29 6.37 6.55
C LEU A 103 1.38 7.15 7.86
N VAL A 104 2.57 7.62 8.24
CA VAL A 104 2.77 8.28 9.54
C VAL A 104 1.78 9.45 9.74
N PRO A 105 1.57 10.38 8.78
CA PRO A 105 0.57 11.43 8.91
C PRO A 105 -0.84 10.92 9.22
N TRP A 106 -1.29 9.85 8.57
CA TRP A 106 -2.61 9.25 8.79
C TRP A 106 -2.74 8.58 10.16
N LEU A 107 -1.70 7.85 10.59
CA LEU A 107 -1.67 7.23 11.92
C LEU A 107 -1.63 8.26 13.04
N MET A 108 -0.97 9.40 12.80
CA MET A 108 -0.94 10.51 13.74
C MET A 108 -2.27 11.26 13.79
N ALA A 109 -2.91 11.48 12.63
CA ALA A 109 -4.27 12.00 12.57
C ALA A 109 -5.24 11.10 13.35
N LEU A 110 -5.10 9.78 13.20
CA LEU A 110 -5.84 8.80 13.97
C LEU A 110 -5.55 8.92 15.48
N ALA A 111 -4.28 9.01 15.89
CA ALA A 111 -3.89 9.15 17.29
C ALA A 111 -4.46 10.42 17.94
N ILE A 112 -4.47 11.54 17.21
CA ILE A 112 -5.05 12.81 17.63
C ILE A 112 -6.58 12.69 17.74
N ALA A 113 -7.24 12.14 16.72
CA ALA A 113 -8.68 11.95 16.71
C ALA A 113 -9.15 11.01 17.84
N SER A 114 -8.34 10.01 18.17
CA SER A 114 -8.56 9.07 19.28
C SER A 114 -8.21 9.65 20.66
N ARG A 115 -7.71 10.89 20.72
CA ARG A 115 -7.19 11.55 21.94
C ARG A 115 -6.05 10.80 22.64
N HIS A 116 -5.35 9.90 21.92
CA HIS A 116 -4.12 9.26 22.42
C HIS A 116 -2.88 10.11 22.18
N LEU A 117 -2.99 11.18 21.39
CA LEU A 117 -1.92 12.12 21.13
C LEU A 117 -2.43 13.56 21.28
N ILE A 118 -2.03 14.22 22.36
CA ILE A 118 -2.29 15.64 22.57
C ILE A 118 -1.02 16.42 22.21
N LEU A 119 -1.09 17.20 21.14
CA LEU A 119 0.01 18.06 20.67
C LEU A 119 -0.33 19.53 20.85
N ASN A 120 0.62 20.31 21.39
CA ASN A 120 0.55 21.77 21.35
C ASN A 120 0.86 22.30 19.93
N LYS A 121 0.61 23.59 19.69
CA LYS A 121 0.82 24.20 18.36
C LYS A 121 2.26 24.00 17.86
N LYS A 122 3.26 24.21 18.72
CA LYS A 122 4.70 24.05 18.38
C LYS A 122 5.01 22.62 17.93
N GLN A 123 4.50 21.61 18.64
CA GLN A 123 4.70 20.20 18.30
C GLN A 123 4.04 19.82 16.98
N LYS A 124 2.84 20.35 16.69
CA LYS A 124 2.18 20.14 15.39
C LYS A 124 3.01 20.74 14.25
N THR A 125 3.57 21.94 14.43
CA THR A 125 4.43 22.58 13.44
C THR A 125 5.72 21.79 13.23
N ILE A 126 6.41 21.39 14.30
CA ILE A 126 7.64 20.57 14.20
C ILE A 126 7.36 19.27 13.45
N LEU A 127 6.24 18.62 13.76
CA LEU A 127 5.86 17.38 13.10
C LEU A 127 5.54 17.59 11.62
N ALA A 128 4.80 18.64 11.28
CA ALA A 128 4.48 18.95 9.88
C ALA A 128 5.76 19.22 9.08
N LEU A 129 6.69 19.98 9.64
CA LEU A 129 8.00 20.24 9.03
C LEU A 129 8.81 18.94 8.91
N ALA A 130 8.88 18.12 9.95
CA ALA A 130 9.58 16.83 9.90
C ALA A 130 8.99 15.88 8.84
N SER A 131 7.66 15.85 8.71
CA SER A 131 6.97 15.05 7.69
C SER A 131 7.27 15.58 6.27
N LEU A 132 7.25 16.89 6.08
CA LEU A 132 7.60 17.52 4.81
C LEU A 132 9.07 17.26 4.43
N THR A 133 9.99 17.39 5.38
CA THR A 133 11.42 17.07 5.16
C THR A 133 11.62 15.59 4.82
N ALA A 134 10.90 14.68 5.49
CA ALA A 134 10.95 13.26 5.19
C ALA A 134 10.38 12.93 3.80
N MET A 135 9.26 13.58 3.41
CA MET A 135 8.71 13.48 2.06
C MET A 135 9.69 13.99 1.00
N PHE A 136 10.32 15.13 1.24
CA PHE A 136 11.31 15.69 0.33
C PHE A 136 12.53 14.78 0.20
N GLY A 137 13.07 14.27 1.32
CA GLY A 137 14.18 13.31 1.29
C GLY A 137 13.83 12.01 0.55
N ALA A 138 12.63 11.48 0.76
CA ALA A 138 12.14 10.31 0.03
C ALA A 138 12.00 10.58 -1.48
N PHE A 139 11.55 11.78 -1.86
CA PHE A 139 11.47 12.20 -3.26
C PHE A 139 12.85 12.29 -3.93
N ILE A 140 13.84 12.88 -3.25
CA ILE A 140 15.22 12.95 -3.77
C ILE A 140 15.83 11.56 -3.92
N PHE A 141 15.67 10.69 -2.91
CA PHE A 141 16.15 9.30 -2.98
C PHE A 141 15.45 8.52 -4.10
N PHE A 142 14.13 8.70 -4.24
CA PHE A 142 13.36 8.11 -5.34
C PHE A 142 13.90 8.55 -6.70
N GLY A 143 14.05 9.87 -6.91
CA GLY A 143 14.53 10.44 -8.16
C GLY A 143 15.93 9.95 -8.53
N TYR A 144 16.86 9.96 -7.57
CA TYR A 144 18.21 9.44 -7.76
C TYR A 144 18.23 7.95 -8.07
N GLY A 145 17.37 7.17 -7.42
CA GLY A 145 17.19 5.75 -7.76
C GLY A 145 16.66 5.55 -9.18
N GLN A 146 15.74 6.39 -9.66
CA GLN A 146 15.20 6.28 -11.02
C GLN A 146 16.27 6.56 -12.09
N THR A 147 17.14 7.54 -11.90
CA THR A 147 18.19 7.86 -12.90
C THR A 147 19.24 6.76 -13.04
N GLN A 148 19.42 5.92 -12.02
CA GLN A 148 20.35 4.80 -12.04
C GLN A 148 19.72 3.45 -12.46
N ARG A 149 18.41 3.41 -12.74
CA ARG A 149 17.76 2.15 -13.15
C ARG A 149 18.29 1.67 -14.50
N SER A 150 18.62 0.38 -14.55
CA SER A 150 19.06 -0.30 -15.76
C SER A 150 18.06 -0.09 -16.90
N GLY A 151 18.58 0.09 -18.13
CA GLY A 151 17.80 0.40 -19.32
C GLY A 151 17.45 1.88 -19.50
N GLY A 152 17.90 2.77 -18.59
CA GLY A 152 17.73 4.21 -18.76
C GLY A 152 16.25 4.64 -18.82
N VAL A 153 15.35 3.87 -18.23
CA VAL A 153 13.88 4.05 -18.38
C VAL A 153 13.40 5.41 -17.87
N ALA A 154 14.15 6.03 -16.94
CA ALA A 154 13.90 7.39 -16.49
C ALA A 154 14.61 8.44 -17.37
N SER A 155 15.86 8.20 -17.75
CA SER A 155 16.67 9.14 -18.55
C SER A 155 16.23 9.23 -20.02
N GLY A 156 15.68 8.14 -20.57
CA GLY A 156 15.16 8.11 -21.93
C GLY A 156 13.83 8.85 -22.09
N ARG A 157 13.20 9.28 -20.97
CA ARG A 157 11.94 10.04 -20.83
C ARG A 157 10.70 9.40 -21.48
N THR A 158 10.90 8.51 -22.42
CA THR A 158 9.89 7.81 -23.18
C THR A 158 9.42 6.58 -22.42
N PHE A 159 8.11 6.38 -22.42
CA PHE A 159 7.45 5.32 -21.71
C PHE A 159 6.95 4.25 -22.68
N GLY A 160 7.17 2.97 -22.38
CA GLY A 160 6.50 1.82 -23.02
C GLY A 160 6.87 1.54 -24.50
N PRO A 161 7.47 0.39 -24.81
CA PRO A 161 7.24 -0.27 -26.10
C PRO A 161 5.87 -0.97 -26.05
N PRO A 162 5.05 -0.91 -27.11
CA PRO A 162 5.13 -0.07 -28.31
C PRO A 162 4.52 1.33 -28.14
N ILE A 163 3.77 1.60 -27.06
CA ILE A 163 3.12 2.91 -26.86
C ILE A 163 4.12 3.89 -26.22
N PHE A 164 4.92 4.53 -27.06
CA PHE A 164 5.87 5.56 -26.66
C PHE A 164 5.14 6.81 -26.14
N ILE A 165 4.99 6.94 -24.81
CA ILE A 165 4.45 8.16 -24.18
C ILE A 165 5.62 9.01 -23.68
N GLU A 166 5.71 10.24 -24.17
CA GLU A 166 6.74 11.20 -23.76
C GLU A 166 6.13 12.28 -22.85
N PRO A 167 6.92 12.81 -21.90
CA PRO A 167 6.53 14.02 -21.18
C PRO A 167 6.43 15.19 -22.15
N ASP A 168 5.42 16.02 -21.96
CA ASP A 168 5.29 17.28 -22.67
C ASP A 168 6.46 18.22 -22.27
N PRO A 169 7.36 18.59 -23.20
CA PRO A 169 8.52 19.42 -22.89
C PRO A 169 8.14 20.84 -22.47
N ASP A 170 6.95 21.31 -22.86
CA ASP A 170 6.43 22.64 -22.54
C ASP A 170 5.54 22.62 -21.28
N ASN A 171 5.52 21.51 -20.55
CA ASN A 171 4.70 21.39 -19.35
C ASN A 171 5.10 22.42 -18.30
N TRP A 172 4.14 23.25 -17.90
CA TRP A 172 4.36 24.35 -16.95
C TRP A 172 4.98 23.91 -15.60
N MET A 173 4.84 22.64 -15.20
CA MET A 173 5.44 22.12 -13.96
C MET A 173 6.93 21.83 -14.10
N THR A 174 7.42 21.46 -15.29
CA THR A 174 8.79 20.94 -15.48
C THR A 174 9.63 21.81 -16.40
N TYR A 175 9.04 22.63 -17.28
CA TYR A 175 9.78 23.40 -18.31
C TYR A 175 10.92 24.27 -17.74
N ALA A 176 10.69 24.91 -16.58
CA ALA A 176 11.67 25.79 -15.93
C ALA A 176 12.65 25.05 -15.00
N MET A 177 12.47 23.74 -14.80
CA MET A 177 13.33 22.95 -13.91
C MET A 177 14.60 22.51 -14.63
N PRO A 178 15.75 22.40 -13.92
CA PRO A 178 16.92 21.69 -14.44
C PRO A 178 16.57 20.24 -14.80
N GLU A 179 17.24 19.72 -15.83
CA GLU A 179 16.97 18.40 -16.44
C GLU A 179 16.82 17.28 -15.40
N GLN A 180 17.71 17.25 -14.41
CA GLN A 180 17.68 16.25 -13.33
C GLN A 180 16.37 16.25 -12.54
N TYR A 181 15.83 17.44 -12.22
CA TYR A 181 14.60 17.55 -11.47
C TYR A 181 13.36 17.30 -12.34
N GLN A 182 13.43 17.57 -13.64
CA GLN A 182 12.40 17.17 -14.60
C GLN A 182 12.21 15.65 -14.54
N ILE A 183 13.30 14.88 -14.64
CA ILE A 183 13.26 13.41 -14.57
C ILE A 183 12.61 12.94 -13.26
N TYR A 184 12.87 13.60 -12.13
CA TYR A 184 12.32 13.20 -10.83
C TYR A 184 10.80 13.43 -10.78
N VAL A 185 10.34 14.59 -11.23
CA VAL A 185 8.91 14.94 -11.27
C VAL A 185 8.17 14.08 -12.29
N GLU A 186 8.69 13.94 -13.50
CA GLU A 186 8.12 13.09 -14.56
C GLU A 186 8.04 11.62 -14.11
N SER A 187 9.08 11.12 -13.44
CA SER A 187 9.08 9.77 -12.87
C SER A 187 8.01 9.61 -11.79
N LEU A 188 7.75 10.62 -10.97
CA LEU A 188 6.68 10.55 -9.97
C LEU A 188 5.30 10.58 -10.64
N LEU A 189 5.09 11.50 -11.57
CA LEU A 189 3.83 11.64 -12.31
C LEU A 189 3.48 10.37 -13.09
N ARG A 190 4.50 9.67 -13.60
CA ARG A 190 4.33 8.35 -14.22
C ARG A 190 3.59 7.37 -13.29
N TYR A 191 3.97 7.26 -12.02
CA TYR A 191 3.29 6.35 -11.08
C TYR A 191 1.85 6.79 -10.76
N LEU A 192 1.54 8.08 -10.92
CA LEU A 192 0.22 8.65 -10.62
C LEU A 192 -0.73 8.65 -11.81
N CYS A 193 -0.22 8.66 -13.04
CA CYS A 193 -1.04 8.80 -14.25
C CYS A 193 -1.11 7.51 -15.08
N GLN A 194 -0.02 6.74 -15.10
CA GLN A 194 0.14 5.60 -16.01
C GLN A 194 -0.95 4.54 -15.84
N GLY A 195 -1.30 4.17 -14.60
CA GLY A 195 -2.32 3.15 -14.38
C GLY A 195 -3.72 3.60 -14.81
N TYR A 196 -3.99 4.91 -14.87
CA TYR A 196 -5.24 5.44 -15.43
C TYR A 196 -5.25 5.45 -16.95
N TYR A 197 -4.10 5.64 -17.59
CA TYR A 197 -3.99 5.41 -19.03
C TYR A 197 -4.25 3.92 -19.35
N ALA A 198 -3.62 3.00 -18.63
CA ALA A 198 -3.89 1.57 -18.79
C ALA A 198 -5.37 1.23 -18.57
N LEU A 199 -6.03 1.89 -17.62
CA LEU A 199 -7.47 1.76 -17.39
C LEU A 199 -8.29 2.19 -18.62
N SER A 200 -7.97 3.33 -19.25
CA SER A 200 -8.72 3.81 -20.41
C SER A 200 -8.59 2.87 -21.62
N ARG A 201 -7.42 2.24 -21.79
CA ARG A 201 -7.20 1.21 -22.82
C ARG A 201 -7.91 -0.09 -22.48
N ALA A 202 -7.81 -0.55 -21.22
CA ALA A 202 -8.47 -1.79 -20.77
C ALA A 202 -10.00 -1.73 -20.88
N MET A 203 -10.61 -0.55 -20.79
CA MET A 203 -12.05 -0.35 -21.01
C MET A 203 -12.52 -0.67 -22.44
N LEU A 204 -11.60 -0.80 -23.40
CA LEU A 204 -11.89 -1.20 -24.78
C LEU A 204 -11.90 -2.72 -24.98
N LEU A 205 -11.44 -3.48 -23.99
CA LEU A 205 -11.39 -4.95 -24.05
C LEU A 205 -12.66 -5.56 -23.48
N ASP A 206 -13.13 -6.65 -24.09
CA ASP A 206 -14.26 -7.43 -23.60
C ASP A 206 -13.95 -8.04 -22.22
N PHE A 207 -14.97 -8.27 -21.39
CA PHE A 207 -14.77 -8.88 -20.08
C PHE A 207 -14.53 -10.40 -20.20
N GLU A 208 -13.44 -10.87 -19.59
CA GLU A 208 -13.16 -12.28 -19.37
C GLU A 208 -12.94 -12.52 -17.88
N SER A 209 -13.68 -13.49 -17.31
CA SER A 209 -13.59 -13.74 -15.87
C SER A 209 -12.32 -14.52 -15.54
N THR A 210 -11.67 -14.09 -14.48
CA THR A 210 -10.56 -14.79 -13.82
C THR A 210 -11.00 -15.51 -12.55
N PHE A 211 -12.31 -15.71 -12.36
CA PHE A 211 -12.92 -16.47 -11.25
C PHE A 211 -12.51 -16.03 -9.83
N GLY A 212 -12.19 -14.76 -9.63
CA GLY A 212 -11.89 -14.18 -8.32
C GLY A 212 -10.40 -14.09 -7.97
N VAL A 213 -9.49 -14.51 -8.86
CA VAL A 213 -8.05 -14.49 -8.62
C VAL A 213 -7.30 -13.41 -9.40
N GLY A 214 -7.91 -12.84 -10.46
CA GLY A 214 -7.21 -11.95 -11.38
C GLY A 214 -6.90 -10.56 -10.84
N ASN A 215 -7.49 -10.14 -9.73
CA ASN A 215 -7.15 -8.89 -9.04
C ASN A 215 -5.79 -8.91 -8.32
N SER A 216 -5.10 -10.05 -8.33
CA SER A 216 -3.89 -10.29 -7.55
C SER A 216 -2.90 -11.19 -8.30
N ILE A 217 -1.69 -10.68 -8.56
CA ILE A 217 -0.60 -11.52 -9.09
C ILE A 217 -0.33 -12.72 -8.17
N PHE A 218 -0.38 -12.51 -6.86
CA PHE A 218 -0.18 -13.58 -5.89
C PHE A 218 -1.28 -14.66 -5.97
N LEU A 219 -2.55 -14.27 -6.00
CA LEU A 219 -3.66 -15.25 -6.08
C LEU A 219 -3.67 -15.97 -7.43
N SER A 220 -3.46 -15.26 -8.55
CA SER A 220 -3.37 -15.89 -9.87
C SER A 220 -2.26 -16.94 -9.91
N ARG A 221 -1.05 -16.62 -9.43
CA ARG A 221 0.06 -17.59 -9.36
C ARG A 221 -0.24 -18.75 -8.43
N ALA A 222 -0.85 -18.50 -7.27
CA ALA A 222 -1.25 -19.55 -6.35
C ALA A 222 -2.31 -20.47 -6.96
N ALA A 223 -3.30 -19.92 -7.65
CA ALA A 223 -4.33 -20.68 -8.34
C ALA A 223 -3.75 -21.54 -9.46
N THR A 224 -2.87 -20.99 -10.31
CA THR A 224 -2.15 -21.74 -11.34
C THR A 224 -1.33 -22.88 -10.73
N SER A 225 -0.60 -22.62 -9.64
CA SER A 225 0.19 -23.64 -8.94
C SER A 225 -0.67 -24.78 -8.37
N LEU A 226 -1.84 -24.46 -7.83
CA LEU A 226 -2.74 -25.45 -7.21
C LEU A 226 -3.59 -26.23 -8.21
N THR A 227 -4.00 -25.60 -9.32
CA THR A 227 -4.98 -26.17 -10.27
C THR A 227 -4.36 -26.60 -11.59
N GLY A 228 -3.15 -26.13 -11.92
CA GLY A 228 -2.54 -26.28 -13.24
C GLY A 228 -3.13 -25.37 -14.31
N MET A 229 -4.13 -24.53 -14.00
CA MET A 229 -4.76 -23.61 -14.96
C MET A 229 -3.87 -22.39 -15.20
N VAL A 230 -2.99 -22.49 -16.20
CA VAL A 230 -2.05 -21.41 -16.58
C VAL A 230 -2.77 -20.22 -17.19
N GLU A 231 -3.88 -20.46 -17.89
CA GLU A 231 -4.63 -19.45 -18.64
C GLU A 231 -5.33 -18.40 -17.75
N LEU A 232 -5.50 -18.67 -16.45
CA LEU A 232 -6.14 -17.72 -15.53
C LEU A 232 -5.38 -16.39 -15.43
N GLY A 233 -4.04 -16.43 -15.51
CA GLY A 233 -3.24 -15.20 -15.54
C GLY A 233 -3.43 -14.42 -16.83
N THR A 234 -3.55 -15.13 -17.96
CA THR A 234 -3.68 -14.53 -19.29
C THR A 234 -5.04 -13.91 -19.54
N HIS A 235 -6.08 -14.28 -18.78
CA HIS A 235 -7.42 -13.67 -18.87
C HIS A 235 -7.52 -12.32 -18.15
N THR A 236 -6.51 -11.92 -17.37
CA THR A 236 -6.55 -10.63 -16.66
C THR A 236 -6.51 -9.47 -17.65
N TYR A 237 -7.14 -8.33 -17.31
CA TYR A 237 -7.05 -7.13 -18.15
C TYR A 237 -5.59 -6.68 -18.40
N PRO A 238 -4.69 -6.65 -17.39
CA PRO A 238 -3.28 -6.36 -17.62
C PRO A 238 -2.60 -7.29 -18.64
N ALA A 239 -2.76 -8.61 -18.52
CA ALA A 239 -2.15 -9.56 -19.46
C ALA A 239 -2.73 -9.42 -20.88
N ARG A 240 -4.04 -9.20 -21.00
CA ARG A 240 -4.70 -9.01 -22.31
C ARG A 240 -4.33 -7.69 -22.95
N LEU A 241 -4.11 -6.64 -22.16
CA LEU A 241 -3.60 -5.36 -22.65
C LEU A 241 -2.15 -5.48 -23.12
N GLU A 242 -1.31 -6.26 -22.43
CA GLU A 242 0.03 -6.61 -22.92
C GLU A 242 -0.04 -7.36 -24.26
N ALA A 243 -0.92 -8.36 -24.38
CA ALA A 243 -1.06 -9.11 -25.62
C ALA A 243 -1.58 -8.27 -26.81
N ALA A 244 -2.50 -7.33 -26.55
CA ALA A 244 -3.13 -6.51 -27.58
C ALA A 244 -2.30 -5.28 -27.98
N GLU A 245 -1.68 -4.62 -27.00
CA GLU A 245 -1.05 -3.31 -27.17
C GLU A 245 0.40 -3.26 -26.68
N GLY A 246 0.95 -4.37 -26.20
CA GLY A 246 2.31 -4.46 -25.66
C GLY A 246 2.53 -3.71 -24.34
N TRP A 247 1.46 -3.27 -23.68
CA TRP A 247 1.56 -2.60 -22.38
C TRP A 247 1.86 -3.61 -21.27
N GLY A 248 3.15 -3.80 -20.95
CA GLY A 248 3.63 -4.88 -20.10
C GLY A 248 2.96 -5.02 -18.72
N GLU A 249 2.40 -6.19 -18.43
CA GLU A 249 1.67 -6.50 -17.19
C GLU A 249 2.50 -6.23 -15.92
N LEU A 250 3.76 -6.68 -15.94
CA LEU A 250 4.65 -6.69 -14.78
C LEU A 250 5.66 -5.53 -14.77
N THR A 251 5.81 -4.85 -15.90
CA THR A 251 6.78 -3.76 -16.08
C THR A 251 6.09 -2.39 -16.01
N LEU A 252 4.78 -2.34 -16.25
CA LEU A 252 3.98 -1.13 -16.32
C LEU A 252 2.83 -1.17 -15.27
N TRP A 253 2.55 -0.03 -14.66
CA TRP A 253 1.43 0.18 -13.76
C TRP A 253 0.09 0.04 -14.47
N HIS A 254 -0.83 -0.59 -13.74
CA HIS A 254 -2.22 -0.79 -14.10
C HIS A 254 -3.02 -0.45 -12.86
N SER A 255 -3.89 0.56 -12.92
CA SER A 255 -4.61 1.04 -11.73
C SER A 255 -5.33 -0.10 -11.02
N ILE A 256 -5.62 0.07 -9.72
CA ILE A 256 -6.36 -0.93 -8.95
C ILE A 256 -7.68 -1.32 -9.63
N TYR A 257 -8.30 -0.38 -10.35
CA TYR A 257 -9.56 -0.58 -11.05
C TYR A 257 -9.43 -1.64 -12.15
N THR A 258 -8.33 -1.60 -12.91
CA THR A 258 -8.02 -2.58 -13.95
C THR A 258 -7.82 -3.97 -13.36
N TRP A 259 -7.13 -4.08 -12.22
CA TRP A 259 -6.94 -5.35 -11.52
C TRP A 259 -8.27 -5.92 -11.00
N ILE A 260 -9.08 -5.12 -10.29
CA ILE A 260 -10.37 -5.58 -9.77
C ILE A 260 -11.31 -5.96 -10.92
N ALA A 261 -11.29 -5.21 -12.03
CA ALA A 261 -12.14 -5.48 -13.18
C ALA A 261 -11.89 -6.87 -13.78
N SER A 262 -10.68 -7.43 -13.67
CA SER A 262 -10.37 -8.78 -14.15
C SER A 262 -11.28 -9.87 -13.56
N ASP A 263 -11.86 -9.62 -12.38
CA ASP A 263 -12.74 -10.58 -11.71
C ASP A 263 -14.22 -10.28 -11.91
N VAL A 264 -14.59 -9.00 -11.93
CA VAL A 264 -15.99 -8.56 -11.80
C VAL A 264 -16.45 -7.56 -12.88
N GLY A 265 -15.60 -7.27 -13.86
CA GLY A 265 -15.81 -6.24 -14.87
C GLY A 265 -15.83 -4.82 -14.29
N PHE A 266 -15.83 -3.80 -15.14
CA PHE A 266 -15.79 -2.40 -14.68
C PHE A 266 -17.01 -1.98 -13.85
N ALA A 267 -18.20 -2.51 -14.16
CA ALA A 267 -19.40 -2.27 -13.36
C ALA A 267 -19.28 -2.89 -11.95
N GLY A 268 -18.78 -4.12 -11.85
CA GLY A 268 -18.52 -4.77 -10.56
C GLY A 268 -17.43 -4.08 -9.76
N THR A 269 -16.43 -3.50 -10.42
CA THR A 269 -15.37 -2.70 -9.77
C THR A 269 -15.95 -1.55 -8.93
N LEU A 270 -17.00 -0.87 -9.41
CA LEU A 270 -17.66 0.19 -8.64
C LEU A 270 -18.21 -0.31 -7.30
N LEU A 271 -18.80 -1.52 -7.30
CA LEU A 271 -19.33 -2.14 -6.09
C LEU A 271 -18.20 -2.51 -5.11
N ILE A 272 -17.10 -3.07 -5.61
CA ILE A 272 -15.94 -3.41 -4.78
C ILE A 272 -15.30 -2.15 -4.17
N VAL A 273 -15.13 -1.08 -4.96
CA VAL A 273 -14.58 0.20 -4.48
C VAL A 273 -15.49 0.83 -3.43
N PHE A 274 -16.81 0.73 -3.58
CA PHE A 274 -17.75 1.13 -2.53
C PHE A 274 -17.50 0.38 -1.22
N PHE A 275 -17.28 -0.93 -1.26
CA PHE A 275 -16.95 -1.71 -0.07
C PHE A 275 -15.59 -1.33 0.54
N ILE A 276 -14.57 -1.09 -0.29
CA ILE A 276 -13.26 -0.59 0.18
C ILE A 276 -13.45 0.72 0.96
N GLY A 277 -14.17 1.70 0.39
CA GLY A 277 -14.46 2.97 1.06
C GLY A 277 -15.27 2.80 2.35
N ARG A 278 -16.27 1.93 2.33
CA ARG A 278 -17.07 1.59 3.51
C ARG A 278 -16.21 0.97 4.62
N TYR A 279 -15.35 0.00 4.29
CA TYR A 279 -14.48 -0.64 5.27
C TYR A 279 -13.44 0.33 5.83
N LEU A 280 -12.90 1.22 5.00
CA LEU A 280 -11.96 2.26 5.43
C LEU A 280 -12.62 3.21 6.46
N ALA A 281 -13.82 3.67 6.16
CA ALA A 281 -14.58 4.53 7.06
C ALA A 281 -14.92 3.82 8.37
N MET A 282 -15.35 2.56 8.31
CA MET A 282 -15.63 1.77 9.51
C MET A 282 -14.36 1.53 10.33
N SER A 283 -13.28 1.05 9.73
CA SER A 283 -12.03 0.78 10.46
C SER A 283 -11.49 2.04 11.14
N TRP A 284 -11.57 3.21 10.48
CA TRP A 284 -11.25 4.51 11.09
C TRP A 284 -12.11 4.82 12.32
N ILE A 285 -13.43 4.75 12.19
CA ILE A 285 -14.37 5.05 13.29
C ILE A 285 -14.11 4.12 14.48
N TYR A 286 -13.93 2.82 14.24
CA TYR A 286 -13.70 1.85 15.31
C TYR A 286 -12.32 1.99 15.95
N ALA A 287 -11.29 2.32 15.15
CA ALA A 287 -9.98 2.65 15.68
C ALA A 287 -10.04 3.85 16.65
N ILE A 288 -10.82 4.89 16.32
CA ILE A 288 -11.02 6.05 17.20
C ILE A 288 -11.80 5.69 18.47
N LEU A 289 -12.94 5.02 18.31
CA LEU A 289 -13.87 4.81 19.42
C LEU A 289 -13.40 3.72 20.40
N TYR A 290 -12.74 2.68 19.89
CA TYR A 290 -12.41 1.48 20.68
C TYR A 290 -10.91 1.22 20.79
N THR A 291 -10.07 1.92 20.01
CA THR A 291 -8.61 1.65 19.96
C THR A 291 -8.32 0.17 19.63
N ASP A 292 -9.20 -0.43 18.82
CA ASP A 292 -9.11 -1.84 18.46
C ASP A 292 -7.92 -2.07 17.50
N LYS A 293 -7.10 -3.08 17.82
CA LYS A 293 -5.87 -3.42 17.09
C LYS A 293 -6.18 -3.79 15.64
N LEU A 294 -7.22 -4.59 15.41
CA LEU A 294 -7.62 -5.02 14.07
C LEU A 294 -8.15 -3.85 13.25
N SER A 295 -8.90 -2.94 13.85
CA SER A 295 -9.41 -1.73 13.19
C SER A 295 -8.29 -0.77 12.80
N ILE A 296 -7.29 -0.57 13.67
CA ILE A 296 -6.09 0.24 13.35
C ILE A 296 -5.30 -0.38 12.19
N LEU A 297 -5.09 -1.70 12.23
CA LEU A 297 -4.36 -2.41 11.17
C LEU A 297 -5.12 -2.42 9.84
N LEU A 298 -6.42 -2.70 9.85
CA LEU A 298 -7.26 -2.66 8.65
C LEU A 298 -7.32 -1.25 8.07
N PHE A 299 -7.43 -0.21 8.91
CA PHE A 299 -7.34 1.18 8.47
C PHE A 299 -6.00 1.47 7.78
N THR A 300 -4.90 0.95 8.31
CA THR A 300 -3.56 1.13 7.72
C THR A 300 -3.46 0.47 6.35
N TYR A 301 -3.90 -0.79 6.22
CA TYR A 301 -3.94 -1.47 4.95
C TYR A 301 -4.80 -0.72 3.92
N LEU A 302 -6.03 -0.37 4.26
CA LEU A 302 -6.94 0.31 3.34
C LEU A 302 -6.45 1.72 2.97
N THR A 303 -5.72 2.40 3.85
CA THR A 303 -5.07 3.70 3.56
C THR A 303 -3.96 3.52 2.53
N ILE A 304 -3.06 2.53 2.72
CA ILE A 304 -2.07 2.18 1.70
C ILE A 304 -2.74 1.83 0.38
N MET A 305 -3.76 0.97 0.42
CA MET A 305 -4.48 0.58 -0.78
C MET A 305 -4.98 1.82 -1.54
N LEU A 306 -5.67 2.74 -0.85
CA LEU A 306 -6.19 3.97 -1.44
C LEU A 306 -5.09 4.85 -2.06
N LEU A 307 -3.96 5.02 -1.37
CA LEU A 307 -2.82 5.82 -1.86
C LEU A 307 -2.22 5.24 -3.16
N TYR A 308 -2.35 3.94 -3.39
CA TYR A 308 -1.84 3.25 -4.57
C TYR A 308 -2.90 2.95 -5.63
N PHE A 309 -4.15 3.42 -5.48
CA PHE A 309 -5.19 3.28 -6.50
C PHE A 309 -4.71 3.63 -7.93
N PRO A 310 -3.94 4.72 -8.14
CA PRO A 310 -3.44 5.06 -9.47
C PRO A 310 -2.43 4.07 -10.05
N ALA A 311 -1.68 3.36 -9.20
CA ALA A 311 -0.54 2.56 -9.61
C ALA A 311 -0.92 1.09 -9.83
N ASN A 312 -1.34 0.37 -8.78
CA ASN A 312 -1.89 -0.98 -8.84
C ASN A 312 -2.50 -1.43 -7.51
N ASN A 313 -2.99 -2.68 -7.46
CA ASN A 313 -3.46 -3.30 -6.23
C ASN A 313 -2.31 -3.72 -5.28
N GLN A 314 -1.52 -2.76 -4.78
CA GLN A 314 -0.27 -3.02 -4.03
C GLN A 314 -0.38 -4.04 -2.92
N LEU A 315 -1.51 -4.07 -2.19
CA LEU A 315 -1.71 -5.04 -1.12
C LEU A 315 -1.81 -6.48 -1.64
N MET A 316 -2.32 -6.67 -2.85
CA MET A 316 -2.57 -8.00 -3.40
C MET A 316 -1.43 -8.48 -4.31
N GLN A 317 -0.34 -7.71 -4.50
CA GLN A 317 0.73 -8.10 -5.42
C GLN A 317 1.71 -9.13 -4.88
N ASN A 318 1.96 -9.13 -3.57
CA ASN A 318 2.85 -10.10 -2.94
C ASN A 318 2.13 -10.86 -1.82
N GLY A 319 2.61 -12.06 -1.51
CA GLY A 319 1.96 -12.93 -0.54
C GLY A 319 1.88 -12.34 0.86
N GLU A 320 2.92 -11.61 1.31
CA GLU A 320 2.96 -11.06 2.67
C GLU A 320 1.87 -9.99 2.86
N SER A 321 1.79 -9.01 1.96
CA SER A 321 0.74 -7.99 2.04
C SER A 321 -0.64 -8.55 1.75
N CYS A 322 -0.76 -9.52 0.84
CA CYS A 322 -2.04 -10.10 0.43
C CYS A 322 -2.65 -10.88 1.60
N MET A 323 -1.90 -11.82 2.16
CA MET A 323 -2.37 -12.60 3.30
C MET A 323 -2.51 -11.73 4.56
N GLY A 324 -1.59 -10.79 4.78
CA GLY A 324 -1.69 -9.81 5.86
C GLY A 324 -3.02 -9.03 5.82
N PHE A 325 -3.39 -8.54 4.63
CA PHE A 325 -4.66 -7.84 4.42
C PHE A 325 -5.87 -8.77 4.55
N LEU A 326 -5.91 -9.89 3.83
CA LEU A 326 -7.05 -10.80 3.81
C LEU A 326 -7.35 -11.40 5.18
N LEU A 327 -6.31 -11.86 5.90
CA LEU A 327 -6.48 -12.39 7.25
C LEU A 327 -6.90 -11.29 8.24
N THR A 328 -6.34 -10.09 8.14
CA THR A 328 -6.78 -8.97 8.98
C THR A 328 -8.25 -8.63 8.72
N LEU A 329 -8.66 -8.53 7.46
CA LEU A 329 -10.05 -8.27 7.08
C LEU A 329 -10.97 -9.37 7.61
N PHE A 330 -10.61 -10.63 7.43
CA PHE A 330 -11.36 -11.77 7.94
C PHE A 330 -11.52 -11.73 9.46
N LEU A 331 -10.42 -11.57 10.20
CA LEU A 331 -10.44 -11.48 11.67
C LEU A 331 -11.24 -10.27 12.14
N TRP A 332 -11.12 -9.12 11.46
CA TRP A 332 -11.88 -7.92 11.79
C TRP A 332 -13.38 -8.14 11.58
N LEU A 333 -13.80 -8.77 10.48
CA LEU A 333 -15.20 -9.12 10.25
C LEU A 333 -15.73 -10.11 11.30
N LEU A 334 -14.91 -11.09 11.68
CA LEU A 334 -15.27 -12.11 12.66
C LEU A 334 -15.43 -11.54 14.08
N PHE A 335 -14.49 -10.72 14.53
CA PHE A 335 -14.45 -10.24 15.92
C PHE A 335 -15.10 -8.87 16.13
N THR A 336 -14.97 -7.96 15.17
CA THR A 336 -15.54 -6.61 15.27
C THR A 336 -16.97 -6.57 14.75
N GLY A 337 -17.33 -7.42 13.79
CA GLY A 337 -18.68 -7.55 13.23
C GLY A 337 -19.81 -7.75 14.25
N PRO A 338 -19.71 -8.74 15.16
CA PRO A 338 -20.68 -8.95 16.22
C PRO A 338 -20.77 -7.77 17.20
N LEU A 339 -19.64 -7.17 17.56
CA LEU A 339 -19.59 -5.97 18.40
C LEU A 339 -20.38 -4.82 17.77
N MET A 340 -20.32 -4.67 16.43
CA MET A 340 -21.11 -3.66 15.71
C MET A 340 -22.62 -3.84 15.92
N LYS A 341 -23.10 -5.10 15.95
CA LYS A 341 -24.53 -5.41 16.13
C LYS A 341 -24.97 -5.08 17.55
N GLU A 342 -24.17 -5.43 18.54
CA GLU A 342 -24.38 -5.11 19.96
C GLU A 342 -24.44 -3.59 20.21
N ILE A 343 -23.46 -2.82 19.71
CA ILE A 343 -23.43 -1.36 19.88
C ILE A 343 -24.67 -0.68 19.26
N LYS A 344 -25.07 -1.11 18.05
CA LYS A 344 -26.28 -0.60 17.39
C LYS A 344 -27.54 -0.91 18.20
N LYS A 345 -27.63 -2.12 18.76
CA LYS A 345 -28.74 -2.54 19.63
C LYS A 345 -28.81 -1.66 20.88
N ILE A 346 -27.69 -1.41 21.56
CA ILE A 346 -27.62 -0.55 22.76
C ILE A 346 -28.04 0.88 22.43
N ARG A 347 -27.51 1.48 21.35
CA ARG A 347 -27.90 2.84 20.93
C ARG A 347 -29.39 2.95 20.61
N LYS A 348 -29.96 1.97 19.89
CA LYS A 348 -31.40 1.94 19.60
C LYS A 348 -32.24 1.89 20.88
N MET A 349 -31.83 1.07 21.86
CA MET A 349 -32.49 1.02 23.17
C MET A 349 -32.39 2.34 23.94
N GLN A 350 -31.24 3.02 23.90
CA GLN A 350 -31.06 4.33 24.56
C GLN A 350 -31.91 5.43 23.91
N ILE A 351 -32.03 5.45 22.59
CA ILE A 351 -32.89 6.40 21.86
C ILE A 351 -34.36 6.16 22.22
N LEU A 352 -34.82 4.91 22.20
CA LEU A 352 -36.18 4.55 22.61
C LEU A 352 -36.49 4.96 24.06
N LYS A 353 -35.53 4.78 24.97
CA LYS A 353 -35.66 5.24 26.37
C LYS A 353 -35.73 6.76 26.49
N ARG A 354 -34.96 7.51 25.69
CA ARG A 354 -35.03 8.99 25.65
C ARG A 354 -36.37 9.48 25.10
N GLN A 355 -36.89 8.88 24.03
CA GLN A 355 -38.20 9.24 23.46
C GLN A 355 -39.36 8.99 24.43
N LYS A 356 -39.32 7.92 25.24
CA LYS A 356 -40.31 7.66 26.28
C LYS A 356 -40.26 8.64 27.46
N LYS A 357 -39.15 9.36 27.66
CA LYS A 357 -38.98 10.36 28.73
C LYS A 357 -39.40 11.78 28.33
N ILE A 358 -39.76 12.04 27.06
CA ILE A 358 -40.29 13.33 26.64
C ILE A 358 -41.77 13.37 27.06
N PRO A 359 -42.18 14.22 28.02
CA PRO A 359 -43.58 14.32 28.41
C PRO A 359 -44.40 14.75 27.19
N ARG A 360 -45.53 14.07 26.94
CA ARG A 360 -46.47 14.49 25.88
C ARG A 360 -46.99 15.86 26.27
N LEU A 361 -46.71 16.87 25.44
CA LEU A 361 -47.35 18.17 25.57
C LEU A 361 -48.87 17.98 25.54
N PRO A 362 -49.63 18.67 26.41
CA PRO A 362 -51.08 18.59 26.40
C PRO A 362 -51.59 19.00 25.02
N LYS A 363 -52.49 18.19 24.46
CA LYS A 363 -53.19 18.54 23.23
C LYS A 363 -54.02 19.80 23.50
N ILE A 364 -53.75 20.86 22.74
CA ILE A 364 -54.51 22.12 22.74
C ILE A 364 -55.91 21.85 22.20
#